data_AF-A0A816CCL4-F1
#
_entry.id   AF-A0A816CCL4-F1
#
_cell.length_a   1.000
_cell.length_b   1.000
_cell.length_c   1.000
_cell.angle_alpha   90.00
_cell.angle_beta   90.00
_cell.angle_gamma   90.00
#
_symmetry.space_group_name_H-M   'P 1'
#
loop_
_entity.id
_entity.type
_entity.pdbx_description
1 polymer ?
#
loop_
_entity_poly.entity_id
_entity_poly.type
_entity_poly.pdbx_seq_one_letter_code
_entity_poly.pdbx_strand_id
1 'polypeptide(L)'
;MHHFPSDVQELTVSVTTSYYNDKVILHRDEYHQCGVNREAFVDQQEWMLYEHVETQARFTKEYPFRDENHAKEEQKRSVFSVTCHAG
;
A
#
# COMPACT_ATOMS: atom_id res chain seq x y z
N MET A 1 2.67 -18.54 -7.51
CA MET A 1 2.68 -19.52 -6.41
C MET A 1 3.69 -20.59 -6.74
N HIS A 2 4.81 -20.65 -6.01
CA HIS A 2 5.89 -21.61 -6.31
C HIS A 2 6.05 -22.71 -5.25
N HIS A 3 5.39 -22.61 -4.08
CA HIS A 3 5.57 -23.54 -2.96
C HIS A 3 4.28 -23.86 -2.18
N PHE A 4 3.17 -24.13 -2.88
CA PHE A 4 1.93 -24.56 -2.21
C PHE A 4 2.14 -25.88 -1.44
N PRO A 5 1.63 -26.04 -0.21
CA PRO A 5 0.78 -25.12 0.54
C PRO A 5 1.52 -24.14 1.48
N SER A 6 2.85 -24.09 1.41
CA SER A 6 3.73 -23.28 2.28
C SER A 6 4.11 -21.91 1.67
N ASP A 7 3.28 -21.34 0.81
CA ASP A 7 3.55 -20.04 0.19
C ASP A 7 3.20 -18.88 1.12
N VAL A 8 4.11 -17.91 1.20
CA VAL A 8 3.87 -16.64 1.89
C VAL A 8 3.30 -15.65 0.89
N GLN A 9 2.22 -14.98 1.25
CA GLN A 9 1.54 -13.97 0.45
C GLN A 9 1.67 -12.58 1.06
N GLU A 10 1.81 -11.58 0.19
CA GLU A 10 1.85 -10.17 0.60
C GLU A 10 0.44 -9.57 0.57
N LEU A 11 0.00 -9.03 1.70
CA LEU A 11 -1.27 -8.34 1.83
C LEU A 11 -0.99 -6.85 1.96
N THR A 12 -1.40 -6.05 0.98
CA THR A 12 -1.14 -4.61 0.95
C THR A 12 -2.43 -3.80 1.02
N VAL A 13 -2.53 -2.91 2.01
CA VAL A 13 -3.56 -1.88 2.07
C VAL A 13 -2.95 -0.55 1.64
N SER A 14 -3.64 0.19 0.77
CA SER A 14 -3.16 1.50 0.31
C SER A 14 -4.22 2.57 0.54
N VAL A 15 -3.78 3.72 1.06
CA VAL A 15 -4.57 4.93 1.25
C VAL A 15 -4.05 5.99 0.29
N THR A 16 -4.96 6.70 -0.36
CA THR A 16 -4.66 7.78 -1.31
C THR A 16 -5.66 8.92 -1.12
N THR A 17 -5.41 10.03 -1.80
CA THR A 17 -6.25 11.22 -1.82
C THR A 17 -6.78 11.48 -3.23
N SER A 18 -7.95 12.11 -3.35
CA SER A 18 -8.47 12.59 -4.64
C SER A 18 -7.68 13.81 -5.16
N TYR A 19 -7.06 14.55 -4.24
CA TYR A 19 -6.26 15.75 -4.54
C TYR A 19 -4.83 15.40 -4.98
N TYR A 20 -4.27 16.25 -5.83
CA TYR A 20 -2.89 16.13 -6.27
C TYR A 20 -1.90 16.61 -5.19
N ASN A 21 -0.62 16.30 -5.40
CA ASN A 21 0.48 16.54 -4.46
C ASN A 21 0.78 18.03 -4.22
N ASP A 22 0.29 18.94 -5.07
CA ASP A 22 0.34 20.39 -4.82
C ASP A 22 -0.65 20.83 -3.72
N LYS A 23 -1.67 20.01 -3.44
CA LYS A 23 -2.68 20.26 -2.41
C LYS A 23 -2.50 19.40 -1.17
N VAL A 24 -2.22 18.12 -1.35
CA VAL A 24 -2.18 17.14 -0.25
C VAL A 24 -1.04 16.16 -0.44
N ILE A 25 -0.23 16.00 0.60
CA ILE A 25 0.82 14.98 0.69
C ILE A 25 0.57 14.15 1.96
N LEU A 26 0.55 12.83 1.81
CA LEU A 26 0.45 11.89 2.93
C LEU A 26 1.86 11.59 3.44
N HIS A 27 2.05 11.71 4.74
CA HIS A 27 3.30 11.37 5.43
C HIS A 27 3.07 10.21 6.38
N ARG A 28 4.09 9.36 6.51
CA ARG A 28 4.13 8.33 7.56
C ARG A 28 4.30 9.01 8.91
N ASP A 29 3.59 8.53 9.93
CA ASP A 29 3.90 8.90 11.31
C ASP A 29 5.23 8.25 11.73
N GLU A 30 6.21 9.07 12.09
CA GLU A 30 7.54 8.63 12.52
C GLU A 30 7.54 8.12 13.97
N TYR A 31 6.56 8.53 14.78
CA TYR A 31 6.47 8.20 16.20
C TYR A 31 5.58 6.99 16.46
N HIS A 32 4.55 6.78 15.64
CA HIS A 32 3.62 5.65 15.76
C HIS A 32 3.70 4.76 14.52
N GLN A 33 4.26 3.57 14.69
CA GLN A 33 4.34 2.60 13.61
C GLN A 33 2.99 1.92 13.37
N CYS A 34 2.72 1.55 12.12
CA CYS A 34 1.56 0.73 11.78
C CYS A 34 1.71 -0.66 12.43
N GLY A 35 0.59 -1.21 12.92
CA GLY A 35 0.52 -2.55 13.48
C GLY A 35 -0.68 -3.31 12.94
N VAL A 36 -0.61 -4.64 13.01
CA VAL A 36 -1.69 -5.53 12.60
C VAL A 36 -2.33 -6.12 13.85
N ASN A 37 -3.65 -6.00 13.97
CA ASN A 37 -4.38 -6.69 15.01
C ASN A 37 -4.58 -8.17 14.61
N ARG A 38 -3.72 -9.04 15.15
CA ARG A 38 -3.80 -10.49 14.92
C ARG A 38 -4.97 -11.16 15.65
N GLU A 39 -5.45 -10.58 16.75
CA GLU A 39 -6.57 -11.13 17.53
C GLU A 39 -7.89 -11.05 16.75
N ALA A 40 -8.04 -10.06 15.87
CA ALA A 40 -9.16 -9.96 14.95
C ALA A 40 -9.12 -11.02 13.82
N PHE A 41 -8.00 -11.74 13.66
CA PHE A 41 -7.78 -12.69 12.57
C PHE A 41 -7.97 -14.16 13.01
N VAL A 42 -8.44 -14.40 14.24
CA VAL A 42 -8.58 -15.74 14.84
C VAL A 42 -9.60 -16.63 14.11
N ASP A 43 -10.56 -16.04 13.38
CA ASP A 43 -11.61 -16.78 12.68
C ASP A 43 -11.19 -17.34 11.30
N GLN A 44 -10.01 -16.98 10.76
CA GLN A 44 -9.52 -17.50 9.48
C GLN A 44 -8.46 -18.59 9.71
N GLN A 45 -8.91 -19.85 9.69
CA GLN A 45 -8.14 -21.04 10.10
C GLN A 45 -6.98 -21.45 9.18
N GLU A 46 -6.75 -20.80 8.03
CA GLU A 46 -5.75 -21.26 7.08
C GLU A 46 -4.40 -20.55 7.17
N TRP A 47 -4.33 -19.25 7.55
CA TRP A 47 -3.09 -18.46 7.51
C TRP A 47 -2.79 -17.73 8.82
N MET A 48 -1.50 -17.65 9.16
CA MET A 48 -0.99 -16.81 10.24
C MET A 48 -0.45 -15.50 9.68
N LEU A 49 -0.85 -14.38 10.29
CA LEU A 49 -0.29 -13.07 9.95
C LEU A 49 1.06 -12.88 10.63
N TYR A 50 2.06 -12.49 9.83
CA TYR A 50 3.38 -12.12 10.31
C TYR A 50 3.31 -10.76 11.03
N GLU A 51 4.27 -10.52 11.92
CA GLU A 51 4.31 -9.31 12.75
C GLU A 51 4.90 -8.14 11.98
N HIS A 52 5.75 -8.49 11.02
CA HIS A 52 6.44 -7.54 10.20
C HIS A 52 5.44 -6.82 9.29
N VAL A 53 5.48 -5.50 9.36
CA VAL A 53 4.70 -4.61 8.52
C VAL A 53 5.66 -3.63 7.85
N GLU A 54 5.68 -3.64 6.53
CA GLU A 54 6.36 -2.63 5.75
C GLU A 54 5.41 -1.46 5.48
N THR A 55 5.93 -0.23 5.51
CA THR A 55 5.14 0.95 5.12
C THR A 55 5.91 1.74 4.08
N GLN A 56 5.19 2.20 3.05
CA GLN A 56 5.76 2.92 1.93
C GLN A 56 4.93 4.15 1.61
N ALA A 57 5.57 5.32 1.60
CA ALA A 57 5.00 6.53 1.00
C ALA A 57 5.50 6.66 -0.44
N ARG A 58 4.58 6.83 -1.38
CA ARG A 58 4.88 6.94 -2.81
C ARG A 58 3.92 7.92 -3.49
N PHE A 59 4.14 8.12 -4.79
CA PHE A 59 3.27 8.90 -5.65
C PHE A 59 2.66 8.01 -6.72
N THR A 60 1.42 8.28 -7.14
CA THR A 60 0.80 7.58 -8.28
C THR A 60 1.64 7.80 -9.53
N LYS A 61 1.84 6.72 -10.29
CA LYS A 61 2.21 6.81 -11.71
C LYS A 61 0.90 6.77 -12.49
N GLU A 62 0.31 7.93 -12.73
CA GLU A 62 -0.80 8.00 -13.66
C GLU A 62 -0.23 7.80 -15.06
N TYR A 63 -0.74 6.79 -15.77
CA TYR A 63 -0.47 6.60 -17.19
C TYR A 63 -1.57 7.35 -17.93
N PRO A 64 -1.37 8.62 -18.34
CA PRO A 64 -2.33 9.28 -19.19
C PRO A 64 -2.43 8.46 -20.49
N PHE A 65 -3.65 8.13 -20.91
CA PHE A 65 -3.87 7.72 -22.29
C PHE A 65 -3.31 8.84 -23.17
N ARG A 66 -2.28 8.52 -23.96
CA ARG A 66 -1.54 9.47 -24.80
C ARG A 66 -2.53 10.19 -25.73
N ASP A 67 -2.78 11.46 -25.44
CA ASP A 67 -3.12 12.44 -26.47
C ASP A 67 -1.86 13.30 -26.66
N GLU A 68 -1.24 13.22 -27.83
CA GLU A 68 0.14 13.66 -28.11
C GLU A 68 0.37 15.19 -28.05
N ASN A 69 -0.59 15.99 -27.57
CA ASN A 69 -0.56 17.44 -27.75
C ASN A 69 -0.50 18.30 -26.48
N HIS A 70 -0.47 17.75 -25.27
CA HIS A 70 -0.27 18.58 -24.07
C HIS A 70 0.58 17.87 -23.02
N ALA A 71 1.86 18.25 -22.94
CA ALA A 71 2.70 18.01 -21.77
C ALA A 71 2.19 18.85 -20.60
N LYS A 72 1.05 18.46 -20.01
CA LYS A 72 0.70 18.91 -18.67
C LYS A 72 1.71 18.27 -17.73
N GLU A 73 2.28 19.05 -16.81
CA GLU A 73 3.11 18.52 -15.73
C GLU A 73 2.44 17.27 -15.16
N GLU A 74 3.20 16.18 -15.01
CA GLU A 74 2.70 14.93 -14.44
C GLU A 74 2.17 15.20 -13.03
N GLN A 75 0.88 15.44 -12.90
CA GLN A 75 0.23 15.61 -11.62
C GLN A 75 0.17 14.23 -10.94
N LYS A 76 0.65 14.19 -9.70
CA LYS A 76 0.78 12.95 -8.92
C LYS A 76 -0.06 13.04 -7.68
N ARG A 77 -0.62 11.91 -7.24
CA ARG A 77 -1.35 11.80 -5.97
C ARG A 77 -0.47 11.07 -4.97
N SER A 78 -0.46 11.52 -3.73
CA SER A 78 0.27 10.85 -2.66
C SER A 78 -0.45 9.56 -2.26
N VAL A 79 0.31 8.48 -2.08
CA VAL A 79 -0.17 7.15 -1.69
C VAL A 79 0.65 6.68 -0.51
N PHE A 80 -0.03 6.19 0.52
CA PHE A 80 0.58 5.49 1.64
C PHE A 80 0.14 4.03 1.63
N SER A 81 1.09 3.11 1.61
CA SER A 81 0.85 1.67 1.57
C SER A 81 1.39 1.01 2.82
N VAL A 82 0.67 0.02 3.32
CA VAL A 82 1.03 -0.82 4.46
C VAL A 82 0.93 -2.26 3.99
N THR A 83 2.02 -3.01 4.09
CA THR A 83 2.12 -4.40 3.62
C THR A 83 2.47 -5.31 4.78
N CYS A 84 1.72 -6.40 4.95
CA CYS A 84 2.08 -7.50 5.83
C CYS A 84 2.16 -8.81 5.04
N HIS A 85 2.65 -9.85 5.70
CA HIS A 85 2.77 -11.18 5.12
C HIS A 85 1.82 -12.16 5.82
N ALA A 86 1.28 -13.11 5.05
CA ALA A 86 0.42 -14.20 5.53
C ALA A 86 0.94 -15.53 4.99
N GLY A 87 0.92 -16.59 5.79
CA GLY A 87 1.35 -17.94 5.39
C GLY A 87 1.10 -18.98 6.47
#